data_AF-A0A843HRH5-F1
#
_entry.id   AF-A0A843HRH5-F1
#
_cell.length_a   1.000
_cell.length_b   1.000
_cell.length_c   1.000
_cell.angle_alpha   90.00
_cell.angle_beta   90.00
_cell.angle_gamma   90.00
#
_symmetry.space_group_name_H-M   'P 1'
#
loop_
_entity.id
_entity.type
_entity.pdbx_description
1 polymer ?
#
loop_
_entity_poly.entity_id
_entity_poly.type
_entity_poly.pdbx_seq_one_letter_code
_entity_poly.pdbx_strand_id
1 'polypeptide(L)'
;MKEALESGATLEISVANVKLGWDLTVAVLRAFKSNGVDIELNLKKLSMKDIIEKNADKFIAGLIDVVCSDDVMNKILACGNTAIYTRNNVSQKVSMEIFEDEEARSDMIDVLYRIAIRNIKPFFPKALLK
;
A
#
# COMPACT_ATOMS: atom_id res chain seq x y z
N MET A 1 -14.96 2.43 -2.43
CA MET A 1 -14.73 3.28 -3.63
C MET A 1 -14.09 2.39 -4.65
N LYS A 2 -14.68 2.34 -5.84
CA LYS A 2 -14.26 1.46 -6.94
C LYS A 2 -13.27 2.21 -7.83
N GLU A 3 -12.12 1.61 -8.07
CA GLU A 3 -11.02 2.14 -8.88
C GLU A 3 -10.76 1.20 -10.06
N ALA A 4 -10.46 1.74 -11.24
CA ALA A 4 -10.07 0.94 -12.39
C ALA A 4 -8.56 0.70 -12.40
N LEU A 5 -8.17 -0.52 -12.78
CA LEU A 5 -6.80 -0.94 -13.01
C LEU A 5 -6.51 -0.90 -14.53
N GLU A 6 -5.24 -0.82 -14.91
CA GLU A 6 -4.83 -0.74 -16.33
C GLU A 6 -5.22 -2.00 -17.12
N SER A 7 -5.30 -3.15 -16.46
CA SER A 7 -5.78 -4.41 -17.02
C SER A 7 -7.27 -4.43 -17.37
N GLY A 8 -8.02 -3.39 -17.01
CA GLY A 8 -9.48 -3.35 -17.12
C GLY A 8 -10.21 -3.98 -15.93
N ALA A 9 -9.48 -4.57 -14.97
CA ALA A 9 -10.05 -4.99 -13.70
C ALA A 9 -10.45 -3.78 -12.84
N THR A 10 -11.24 -4.03 -11.80
CA THR A 10 -11.63 -3.01 -10.84
C THR A 10 -11.36 -3.46 -9.41
N LEU A 11 -10.92 -2.51 -8.58
CA LEU A 11 -10.60 -2.74 -7.20
C LEU A 11 -11.47 -1.82 -6.32
N GLU A 12 -12.19 -2.42 -5.39
CA GLU A 12 -12.91 -1.68 -4.37
C GLU A 12 -12.24 -1.85 -3.02
N ILE A 13 -11.81 -0.75 -2.41
CA ILE A 13 -11.12 -0.77 -1.11
C ILE A 13 -11.97 -0.04 -0.06
N SER A 14 -12.20 -0.73 1.06
CA SER A 14 -12.66 -0.15 2.31
C SER A 14 -11.46 0.05 3.24
N VAL A 15 -11.38 1.20 3.91
CA VAL A 15 -10.32 1.44 4.89
C VAL A 15 -10.54 0.51 6.08
N ALA A 16 -9.48 -0.21 6.47
CA ALA A 16 -9.50 -1.12 7.61
C ALA A 16 -9.67 -0.37 8.93
N ASN A 17 -9.90 -1.11 10.02
CA ASN A 17 -9.94 -0.51 11.34
C ASN A 17 -8.60 0.13 11.71
N VAL A 18 -8.64 1.07 12.67
CA VAL A 18 -7.48 1.87 13.08
C VAL A 18 -6.29 1.02 13.49
N LYS A 19 -6.52 -0.12 14.17
CA LYS A 19 -5.44 -1.02 14.61
C LYS A 19 -4.67 -1.60 13.42
N LEU A 20 -5.38 -2.18 12.45
CA LEU A 20 -4.76 -2.77 11.27
C LEU A 20 -4.02 -1.72 10.43
N GLY A 21 -4.64 -0.55 10.22
CA GLY A 21 -3.99 0.54 9.49
C GLY A 21 -2.74 1.08 10.20
N TRP A 22 -2.75 1.15 11.53
CA TRP A 22 -1.59 1.56 12.32
C TRP A 22 -0.47 0.52 12.29
N ASP A 23 -0.81 -0.77 12.44
CA ASP A 23 0.16 -1.86 12.35
C ASP A 23 0.87 -1.87 10.99
N LEU A 24 0.12 -1.69 9.91
CA LEU A 24 0.67 -1.51 8.56
C LEU A 24 1.59 -0.28 8.49
N THR A 25 1.13 0.86 9.00
CA THR A 25 1.93 2.10 8.99
C THR A 25 3.25 1.92 9.71
N VAL A 26 3.25 1.30 10.90
CA VAL A 26 4.46 1.02 11.67
C VAL A 26 5.37 0.04 10.93
N ALA A 27 4.84 -1.01 10.32
CA ALA A 27 5.62 -1.97 9.54
C ALA A 27 6.34 -1.28 8.37
N VAL A 28 5.63 -0.44 7.63
CA VAL A 28 6.20 0.36 6.52
C VAL A 28 7.29 1.31 7.01
N LEU A 29 7.05 2.08 8.08
CA LEU A 29 8.05 2.99 8.65
C LEU A 29 9.31 2.25 9.13
N ARG A 30 9.14 1.07 9.76
CA ARG A 30 10.26 0.23 10.19
C ARG A 30 11.08 -0.27 9.01
N ALA A 31 10.42 -0.75 7.96
CA ALA A 31 11.09 -1.24 6.77
C ALA A 31 11.84 -0.12 6.02
N PHE A 32 11.28 1.11 5.96
CA PHE A 32 12.04 2.26 5.47
C PHE A 32 13.27 2.59 6.32
N LYS A 33 13.13 2.59 7.66
CA LYS A 33 14.25 2.84 8.58
C LYS A 33 15.38 1.83 8.42
N SER A 34 15.04 0.54 8.28
CA SER A 34 16.02 -0.54 8.07
C SER A 34 16.82 -0.37 6.76
N ASN A 35 16.24 0.28 5.76
CA ASN A 35 16.87 0.59 4.47
C ASN A 35 17.62 1.94 4.47
N GLY A 36 17.87 2.52 5.64
CA GLY A 36 18.60 3.78 5.76
C GLY A 36 17.81 5.00 5.27
N VAL A 37 16.47 4.88 5.16
CA VAL A 37 15.56 6.02 5.00
C VAL A 37 15.14 6.47 6.38
N ASP A 38 15.82 7.49 6.91
CA ASP A 38 15.44 8.08 8.19
C ASP A 38 14.24 9.01 7.97
N ILE A 39 13.04 8.47 8.25
CA ILE A 39 11.81 9.24 8.22
C ILE A 39 11.73 10.00 9.54
N GLU A 40 12.34 11.19 9.58
CA GLU A 40 12.00 12.17 10.61
C GLU A 40 10.53 12.55 10.43
N LEU A 41 9.65 11.91 11.20
CA LEU A 41 8.23 12.25 11.28
C LEU A 41 8.07 13.60 11.97
N ASN A 42 8.47 14.67 11.29
CA ASN A 42 8.16 16.02 11.71
C ASN A 42 6.70 16.28 11.35
N LEU A 43 5.79 15.77 12.18
CA LEU A 43 4.32 15.84 12.07
C LEU A 43 3.78 17.27 11.86
N LYS A 44 4.63 18.28 12.03
CA LYS A 44 4.31 19.70 11.87
C LYS A 44 4.82 20.35 10.57
N LYS A 45 5.79 19.76 9.85
CA LYS A 45 6.52 20.49 8.79
C LYS A 45 6.89 19.75 7.50
N LEU A 46 6.83 18.43 7.42
CA LEU A 46 7.22 17.70 6.20
C LEU A 46 6.03 16.97 5.59
N SER A 47 5.79 17.20 4.31
CA SER A 47 4.88 16.38 3.52
C SER A 47 5.57 15.06 3.15
N MET A 48 4.80 13.98 2.94
CA MET A 48 5.34 12.71 2.42
C MET A 48 6.04 12.95 1.08
N LYS A 49 5.54 13.90 0.28
CA LYS A 49 6.20 14.36 -0.94
C LYS A 49 7.63 14.85 -0.69
N ASP A 50 7.86 15.63 0.38
CA ASP A 50 9.21 16.13 0.70
C ASP A 50 10.16 15.01 1.18
N ILE A 51 9.61 13.96 1.81
CA ILE A 51 10.38 12.78 2.25
C ILE A 51 10.75 11.91 1.03
N ILE A 52 9.80 11.72 0.11
CA ILE A 52 9.98 10.98 -1.15
C ILE A 52 10.96 11.71 -2.06
N GLU A 53 10.79 13.02 -2.27
CA GLU A 53 11.67 13.81 -3.16
C GLU A 53 13.11 13.87 -2.67
N LYS A 54 13.34 13.93 -1.35
CA LYS A 54 14.70 13.95 -0.77
C LYS A 54 15.41 12.60 -0.81
N ASN A 55 14.66 11.51 -0.95
CA ASN A 55 15.20 10.16 -0.84
C ASN A 55 14.71 9.27 -1.99
N ALA A 56 14.36 9.82 -3.17
CA ALA A 56 13.59 9.11 -4.20
C ALA A 56 14.15 7.72 -4.53
N ASP A 57 15.47 7.61 -4.71
CA ASP A 57 16.13 6.33 -5.02
C ASP A 57 16.07 5.34 -3.86
N LYS A 58 16.27 5.81 -2.62
CA LYS A 58 16.15 4.99 -1.39
C LYS A 58 14.70 4.72 -1.00
N PHE A 59 13.79 5.58 -1.41
CA PHE A 59 12.36 5.44 -1.20
C PHE A 59 11.80 4.40 -2.16
N ILE A 60 12.24 4.36 -3.42
CA ILE A 60 11.86 3.30 -4.36
C ILE A 60 12.48 1.97 -3.94
N ALA A 61 13.78 1.93 -3.60
CA ALA A 61 14.42 0.72 -3.08
C ALA A 61 13.76 0.24 -1.77
N GLY A 62 13.53 1.17 -0.84
CA GLY A 62 12.80 0.92 0.39
C GLY A 62 11.37 0.48 0.15
N LEU A 63 10.66 1.03 -0.85
CA LEU A 63 9.30 0.63 -1.21
C LEU A 63 9.28 -0.79 -1.78
N ILE A 64 10.27 -1.17 -2.59
CA ILE A 64 10.41 -2.54 -3.11
C ILE A 64 10.69 -3.51 -1.95
N ASP A 65 11.64 -3.20 -1.07
CA ASP A 65 11.94 -4.04 0.10
C ASP A 65 10.80 -4.08 1.13
N VAL A 66 10.05 -2.98 1.27
CA VAL A 66 8.81 -2.88 2.05
C VAL A 66 7.75 -3.80 1.45
N VAL A 67 7.53 -3.77 0.14
CA VAL A 67 6.52 -4.61 -0.53
C VAL A 67 6.93 -6.09 -0.55
N CYS A 68 8.22 -6.39 -0.61
CA CYS A 68 8.77 -7.75 -0.54
C CYS A 68 8.95 -8.27 0.90
N SER A 69 8.69 -7.46 1.93
CA SER A 69 8.74 -7.90 3.32
C SER A 69 7.47 -8.69 3.67
N ASP A 70 7.63 -9.94 4.06
CA ASP A 70 6.53 -10.79 4.51
C ASP A 70 5.68 -10.12 5.59
N ASP A 71 6.28 -9.37 6.51
CA ASP A 71 5.53 -8.67 7.56
C ASP A 71 4.61 -7.61 6.96
N VAL A 72 5.13 -6.76 6.08
CA VAL A 72 4.36 -5.70 5.44
C VAL A 72 3.28 -6.32 4.52
N MET A 73 3.64 -7.30 3.71
CA MET A 73 2.70 -7.97 2.81
C MET A 73 1.55 -8.59 3.60
N ASN A 74 1.82 -9.26 4.71
CA ASN A 74 0.80 -9.79 5.61
C ASN A 74 -0.08 -8.68 6.20
N LYS A 75 0.47 -7.51 6.55
CA LYS A 75 -0.34 -6.37 7.02
C LYS A 75 -1.19 -5.77 5.90
N ILE A 76 -0.67 -5.68 4.67
CA ILE A 76 -1.42 -5.21 3.50
C ILE A 76 -2.60 -6.14 3.25
N LEU A 77 -2.38 -7.45 3.19
CA LEU A 77 -3.44 -8.44 2.99
C LEU A 77 -4.45 -8.40 4.15
N ALA A 78 -4.01 -8.26 5.39
CA ALA A 78 -4.92 -8.11 6.53
C ALA A 78 -5.81 -6.86 6.41
N CYS A 79 -5.27 -5.74 5.91
CA CYS A 79 -6.05 -4.55 5.60
C CYS A 79 -6.95 -4.74 4.35
N GLY A 80 -6.52 -5.57 3.41
CA GLY A 80 -7.19 -5.91 2.16
C GLY A 80 -8.27 -6.97 2.27
N ASN A 81 -8.52 -7.57 3.45
CA ASN A 81 -9.53 -8.61 3.66
C ASN A 81 -10.98 -8.20 3.27
N THR A 82 -11.23 -6.89 3.16
CA THR A 82 -12.50 -6.31 2.72
C THR A 82 -12.42 -5.70 1.33
N ALA A 83 -11.25 -5.75 0.69
CA ALA A 83 -11.06 -5.28 -0.67
C ALA A 83 -11.62 -6.30 -1.66
N ILE A 84 -12.33 -5.81 -2.67
CA ILE A 84 -12.94 -6.63 -3.70
C ILE A 84 -12.24 -6.37 -5.03
N TYR A 85 -11.63 -7.40 -5.58
CA TYR A 85 -11.07 -7.40 -6.94
C TYR A 85 -12.12 -7.98 -7.89
N THR A 86 -12.37 -7.29 -9.01
CA THR A 86 -13.31 -7.74 -10.03
C THR A 86 -12.66 -7.71 -11.40
N ARG A 87 -12.60 -8.85 -12.08
CA ARG A 87 -12.12 -9.00 -13.46
C ARG A 87 -13.07 -9.91 -14.21
N ASN A 88 -13.33 -9.64 -15.50
CA ASN A 88 -14.19 -10.48 -16.34
C ASN A 88 -15.58 -10.78 -15.69
N ASN A 89 -16.15 -9.79 -15.00
CA ASN A 89 -17.40 -9.90 -14.22
C ASN A 89 -17.37 -10.88 -13.02
N VAL A 90 -16.19 -11.37 -12.63
CA VAL A 90 -15.99 -12.20 -11.43
C VAL A 90 -15.42 -11.32 -10.32
N SER A 91 -16.18 -11.17 -9.23
CA SER A 91 -15.78 -10.43 -8.03
C SER A 91 -15.35 -11.38 -6.92
N GLN A 92 -14.19 -11.12 -6.32
CA GLN A 92 -13.64 -11.91 -5.22
C GLN A 92 -12.84 -11.04 -4.25
N LYS A 93 -12.71 -11.51 -3.01
CA LYS A 93 -11.91 -10.81 -1.99
C LYS A 93 -10.43 -10.92 -2.34
N VAL A 94 -9.68 -9.84 -2.19
CA VAL A 94 -8.24 -9.84 -2.47
C VAL A 94 -7.54 -10.89 -1.62
N SER A 95 -6.82 -11.79 -2.30
CA SER A 95 -5.96 -12.80 -1.72
C SER A 95 -4.82 -13.10 -2.70
N MET A 96 -3.77 -13.79 -2.25
CA MET A 96 -2.61 -14.07 -3.10
C MET A 96 -2.94 -15.04 -4.23
N GLU A 97 -3.87 -15.96 -4.00
CA GLU A 97 -4.30 -16.98 -4.94
C GLU A 97 -4.90 -16.38 -6.22
N ILE A 98 -5.48 -15.17 -6.15
CA ILE A 98 -5.98 -14.44 -7.32
C ILE A 98 -4.87 -14.23 -8.35
N PHE A 99 -3.66 -13.92 -7.88
CA PHE A 99 -2.55 -13.51 -8.73
C PHE A 99 -1.73 -14.70 -9.24
N GLU A 100 -2.12 -15.93 -8.90
CA GLU A 100 -1.62 -17.14 -9.55
C GLU A 100 -2.12 -17.23 -11.00
N ASP A 101 -3.30 -16.67 -11.29
CA ASP A 101 -3.80 -16.48 -12.65
C ASP A 101 -2.89 -15.51 -13.42
N GLU A 102 -2.39 -15.95 -14.58
CA GLU A 102 -1.48 -15.18 -15.44
C GLU A 102 -2.10 -13.85 -15.86
N GLU A 103 -3.40 -13.85 -16.08
CA GLU A 103 -4.16 -12.66 -16.43
C GLU A 103 -4.15 -11.62 -15.30
N ALA A 104 -4.37 -12.04 -14.05
CA ALA A 104 -4.44 -11.15 -12.90
C ALA A 104 -3.06 -10.80 -12.31
N ARG A 105 -2.01 -11.57 -12.63
CA ARG A 105 -0.67 -11.41 -12.05
C ARG A 105 -0.07 -10.02 -12.24
N SER A 106 -0.34 -9.37 -13.38
CA SER A 106 0.11 -8.01 -13.67
C SER A 106 -0.44 -6.98 -12.68
N ASP A 107 -1.58 -7.25 -12.06
CA ASP A 107 -2.28 -6.34 -11.17
C ASP A 107 -1.78 -6.42 -9.73
N MET A 108 -1.03 -7.47 -9.38
CA MET A 108 -0.67 -7.79 -7.99
C MET A 108 -0.03 -6.60 -7.26
N ILE A 109 1.00 -6.01 -7.87
CA ILE A 109 1.74 -4.90 -7.25
C ILE A 109 0.86 -3.65 -7.10
N ASP A 110 0.06 -3.30 -8.12
CA ASP A 110 -0.82 -2.14 -8.07
C ASP A 110 -1.93 -2.32 -7.03
N VAL A 111 -2.53 -3.52 -6.94
CA VAL A 111 -3.56 -3.83 -5.94
C VAL A 111 -3.00 -3.69 -4.52
N LEU A 112 -1.84 -4.30 -4.23
CA LEU A 112 -1.20 -4.22 -2.92
C LEU A 112 -0.81 -2.78 -2.58
N TYR A 113 -0.27 -2.03 -3.55
CA TYR A 113 0.08 -0.63 -3.39
C TYR A 113 -1.14 0.24 -3.01
N ARG A 114 -2.26 0.10 -3.73
CA ARG A 114 -3.47 0.88 -3.46
C ARG A 114 -4.07 0.55 -2.11
N ILE A 115 -4.10 -0.73 -1.72
CA ILE A 115 -4.53 -1.13 -0.37
C ILE A 115 -3.64 -0.47 0.68
N ALA A 116 -2.33 -0.50 0.50
CA ALA A 116 -1.39 0.09 1.44
C ALA A 116 -1.60 1.60 1.60
N ILE A 117 -1.57 2.34 0.49
CA ILE A 117 -1.73 3.80 0.49
C ILE A 117 -3.05 4.22 1.11
N ARG A 118 -4.15 3.53 0.79
CA ARG A 118 -5.49 3.87 1.28
C ARG A 118 -5.64 3.67 2.78
N ASN A 119 -4.92 2.71 3.36
CA ASN A 119 -4.91 2.45 4.79
C ASN A 119 -3.89 3.31 5.55
N ILE A 120 -2.81 3.75 4.91
CA ILE A 120 -1.78 4.60 5.53
C ILE A 120 -2.17 6.09 5.48
N LYS A 121 -2.81 6.54 4.38
CA LYS A 121 -3.21 7.94 4.14
C LYS A 121 -3.94 8.60 5.33
N PRO A 122 -4.89 7.94 6.04
CA PRO A 122 -5.56 8.54 7.19
C PRO A 122 -4.65 8.97 8.34
N PHE A 123 -3.47 8.34 8.51
CA PHE A 123 -2.50 8.69 9.56
C PHE A 123 -1.62 9.88 9.19
N PHE A 124 -1.64 10.28 7.91
CA PHE A 124 -0.85 11.40 7.39
C PHE A 124 -1.71 12.36 6.57
N PRO A 125 -2.78 12.94 7.16
CA PRO A 125 -3.77 13.72 6.42
C PRO A 125 -3.17 14.96 5.73
N LYS A 126 -2.08 15.51 6.28
CA LYS A 126 -1.37 16.67 5.72
C LYS A 126 -0.28 16.32 4.72
N ALA A 127 0.10 15.05 4.64
CA ALA A 127 1.22 14.61 3.81
C ALA A 127 0.85 14.44 2.34
N LEU A 128 -0.46 14.39 2.03
CA LEU A 128 -1.03 14.17 0.71
C LEU A 128 -1.87 15.37 0.21
N LEU A 129 -1.77 16.51 0.89
CA LEU A 129 -2.28 17.80 0.42
C LEU A 129 -1.15 18.52 -0.32
N LYS A 130 -0.94 18.20 -1.59
CA LYS A 130 -0.26 19.04 -2.58
C LYS A 130 -0.91 18.80 -3.93
#